data_AF-A0A7C6F1A1-F1
#
_entry.id   AF-A0A7C6F1A1-F1
#
_cell.length_a   1.000
_cell.length_b   1.000
_cell.length_c   1.000
_cell.angle_alpha   90.00
_cell.angle_beta   90.00
_cell.angle_gamma   90.00
#
_symmetry.space_group_name_H-M   'P 1'
#
loop_
_entity.id
_entity.type
_entity.pdbx_description
1 polymer ?
#
loop_
_entity_poly.entity_id
_entity_poly.type
_entity_poly.pdbx_seq_one_letter_code
_entity_poly.pdbx_strand_id
1 'polypeptide(L)'
;MDSLRQNQLRQLLALTEGILQDAKQKEWESMMEKEQARRTLMEEFFQQESTIQETVQIEEVARQIMSLDKKIIAMAEAGKLEILKKMRNLSAGQNAVDAYTANSSR
;
A
#
# COMPACT_ATOMS: atom_id res chain seq x y z
N MET A 1 11.33 -28.33 12.05
CA MET A 1 10.17 -27.96 11.21
C MET A 1 9.51 -26.78 11.88
N ASP A 2 9.35 -25.66 11.18
CA ASP A 2 8.68 -24.50 11.75
C ASP A 2 7.18 -24.76 11.89
N SER A 3 6.56 -24.20 12.93
CA SER A 3 5.12 -24.38 13.13
C SER A 3 4.33 -23.72 11.99
N LEU A 4 3.12 -24.21 11.72
CA LEU A 4 2.20 -23.59 10.76
C LEU A 4 2.05 -22.09 11.04
N ARG A 5 1.93 -21.72 12.32
CA ARG A 5 1.79 -20.33 12.76
C ARG A 5 3.03 -19.47 12.47
N GLN A 6 4.24 -20.00 12.68
CA GLN A 6 5.48 -19.29 12.31
C GLN A 6 5.60 -19.07 10.80
N ASN A 7 5.13 -20.02 10.00
CA ASN A 7 5.04 -19.84 8.55
C ASN A 7 4.06 -18.74 8.17
N GLN A 8 2.87 -18.69 8.78
CA GLN A 8 1.89 -17.64 8.50
C GLN A 8 2.39 -16.26 8.90
N LEU A 9 3.06 -16.10 10.06
CA LEU A 9 3.67 -14.84 10.47
C LEU A 9 4.72 -14.34 9.46
N ARG A 10 5.59 -15.24 8.97
CA ARG A 10 6.58 -14.88 7.95
C ARG A 10 5.93 -14.51 6.62
N GLN A 11 4.87 -15.20 6.22
CA GLN A 11 4.12 -14.86 5.01
C GLN A 11 3.43 -13.50 5.13
N LEU A 12 2.84 -13.18 6.28
CA LEU A 12 2.24 -11.85 6.54
C LEU A 12 3.28 -10.73 6.46
N LEU A 13 4.46 -10.95 7.03
CA LEU A 13 5.56 -9.98 6.94
C LEU A 13 6.04 -9.83 5.49
N ALA A 14 6.28 -10.94 4.79
CA ALA A 14 6.72 -10.93 3.39
C ALA A 14 5.72 -10.24 2.45
N LEU A 15 4.41 -10.48 2.65
CA LEU A 15 3.36 -9.78 1.91
C LEU A 15 3.40 -8.27 2.19
N THR A 16 3.56 -7.87 3.46
CA THR A 16 3.64 -6.46 3.83
C THR A 16 4.88 -5.77 3.24
N GLU A 17 6.03 -6.45 3.22
CA GLU A 17 7.24 -5.96 2.56
C GLU A 17 7.06 -5.84 1.04
N GLY A 18 6.37 -6.81 0.43
CA GLY A 18 6.00 -6.78 -0.99
C GLY A 18 5.11 -5.59 -1.33
N ILE A 19 4.07 -5.33 -0.53
CA ILE A 19 3.18 -4.16 -0.68
C ILE A 19 3.99 -2.86 -0.58
N LEU A 20 4.93 -2.77 0.38
CA LEU A 20 5.79 -1.60 0.49
C LEU A 20 6.68 -1.43 -0.75
N GLN A 21 7.19 -2.53 -1.32
CA GLN A 21 7.99 -2.47 -2.52
C GLN A 21 7.17 -2.02 -3.73
N ASP A 22 5.95 -2.54 -3.91
CA ASP A 22 5.05 -2.09 -4.97
C ASP A 22 4.70 -0.61 -4.81
N ALA A 23 4.44 -0.15 -3.58
CA ALA A 23 4.16 1.25 -3.29
C ALA A 23 5.34 2.18 -3.68
N LYS A 24 6.59 1.73 -3.44
CA LYS A 24 7.79 2.47 -3.87
C LYS A 24 7.91 2.54 -5.40
N GLN A 25 7.50 1.48 -6.08
CA GLN A 25 7.54 1.38 -7.54
C GLN A 25 6.31 1.97 -8.23
N LYS A 26 5.27 2.35 -7.45
CA LYS A 26 3.96 2.82 -7.92
C LYS A 26 3.18 1.73 -8.69
N GLU A 27 3.43 0.46 -8.38
CA GLU A 27 2.77 -0.70 -8.97
C GLU A 27 1.45 -1.00 -8.25
N TRP A 28 0.46 -0.11 -8.43
CA TRP A 28 -0.77 -0.11 -7.63
C TRP A 28 -1.63 -1.36 -7.79
N GLU A 29 -1.67 -1.96 -8.99
CA GLU A 29 -2.44 -3.18 -9.23
C GLU A 29 -1.85 -4.36 -8.44
N SER A 30 -0.54 -4.58 -8.54
CA SER A 30 0.14 -5.64 -7.78
C SER A 30 0.04 -5.41 -6.27
N MET A 31 0.10 -4.14 -5.83
CA MET A 31 -0.08 -3.76 -4.43
C MET A 31 -1.45 -4.23 -3.90
N MET A 32 -2.51 -4.06 -4.69
CA MET A 32 -3.87 -4.46 -4.31
C MET A 32 -4.04 -5.99 -4.25
N GLU A 33 -3.42 -6.73 -5.17
CA GLU A 33 -3.42 -8.20 -5.14
C GLU A 33 -2.74 -8.74 -3.88
N LYS A 34 -1.56 -8.20 -3.54
CA LYS A 34 -0.83 -8.60 -2.33
C LYS A 34 -1.57 -8.20 -1.06
N GLU A 35 -2.23 -7.05 -1.05
CA GLU A 35 -3.07 -6.63 0.07
C GLU A 35 -4.27 -7.56 0.27
N GLN A 36 -4.91 -8.00 -0.81
CA GLN A 36 -6.00 -8.97 -0.73
C GLN A 36 -5.52 -10.30 -0.14
N ALA A 37 -4.40 -10.83 -0.64
CA ALA A 37 -3.79 -12.05 -0.09
C ALA A 37 -3.43 -11.89 1.39
N ARG A 38 -2.91 -10.72 1.78
CA ARG A 38 -2.57 -10.40 3.17
C ARG A 38 -3.79 -10.41 4.08
N ARG A 39 -4.91 -9.81 3.66
CA ARG A 39 -6.17 -9.81 4.45
C ARG A 39 -6.66 -11.22 4.70
N THR A 40 -6.75 -12.04 3.65
CA THR A 40 -7.20 -13.44 3.77
C THR A 40 -6.32 -14.22 4.74
N LEU A 41 -4.99 -14.13 4.61
CA LEU A 41 -4.07 -14.80 5.51
C LEU A 41 -4.20 -14.31 6.96
N MET A 42 -4.47 -13.02 7.17
CA MET A 42 -4.64 -12.43 8.48
C MET A 42 -5.92 -12.92 9.17
N GLU A 43 -7.01 -13.04 8.42
CA GLU A 43 -8.26 -13.64 8.90
C GLU A 43 -8.05 -15.10 9.31
N GLU A 44 -7.39 -15.90 8.48
CA GLU A 44 -7.04 -17.30 8.79
C GLU A 44 -6.13 -17.40 10.02
N PHE A 45 -5.18 -16.48 10.17
CA PHE A 45 -4.25 -16.44 11.27
C PHE A 45 -4.96 -16.23 12.62
N PHE A 46 -5.88 -15.27 12.68
CA PHE A 46 -6.59 -14.91 13.91
C PHE A 46 -7.75 -15.84 14.28
N GLN A 47 -8.16 -16.75 13.38
CA GLN A 47 -9.13 -17.80 13.71
C GLN A 47 -8.56 -18.89 14.64
N GLN A 48 -7.24 -18.98 14.75
CA GLN A 48 -6.57 -19.98 15.56
C GLN A 48 -6.25 -19.40 16.95
N GLU A 49 -6.55 -20.12 18.03
CA GLU A 49 -6.14 -19.71 19.39
C GLU A 49 -4.61 -19.72 19.53
N SER A 50 -4.06 -18.65 20.10
CA SER A 50 -2.63 -18.49 20.34
C SER A 50 -2.27 -18.86 21.79
N THR A 51 -1.15 -19.53 21.96
CA THR A 51 -0.58 -19.78 23.30
C THR A 51 0.17 -18.55 23.82
N ILE A 52 0.36 -18.45 25.14
CA ILE A 52 1.12 -17.36 25.77
C ILE A 52 2.54 -17.25 25.20
N GLN A 53 3.15 -18.40 24.87
CA GLN A 53 4.51 -18.46 24.31
C GLN A 53 4.58 -17.88 22.89
N GLU A 54 3.51 -17.97 22.11
CA GLU A 54 3.44 -17.40 20.76
C GLU A 54 3.13 -15.90 20.78
N THR A 55 2.44 -15.40 21.81
CA THR A 55 2.01 -14.00 21.92
C THR A 55 3.15 -13.00 21.74
N VAL A 56 4.32 -13.27 22.32
CA VAL A 56 5.49 -12.37 22.20
C VAL A 56 5.95 -12.24 20.74
N GLN A 57 6.01 -13.36 20.02
CA GLN A 57 6.43 -13.38 18.63
C GLN A 57 5.38 -12.73 17.71
N ILE A 58 4.10 -12.95 18.01
CA ILE A 58 2.98 -12.30 17.31
C ILE A 58 3.03 -10.79 17.49
N GLU A 59 3.27 -10.33 18.72
CA GLU A 59 3.37 -8.90 19.03
C GLU A 59 4.50 -8.22 18.25
N GLU A 60 5.68 -8.85 18.22
CA GLU A 60 6.82 -8.31 17.48
C GLU A 60 6.51 -8.15 15.98
N VAL A 61 5.96 -9.20 15.35
CA VAL A 61 5.61 -9.17 13.92
C VAL A 61 4.49 -8.16 13.67
N ALA A 62 3.48 -8.09 14.54
CA ALA A 62 2.40 -7.10 14.42
C ALA A 62 2.94 -5.66 14.47
N ARG A 63 3.88 -5.36 15.38
CA ARG A 63 4.53 -4.05 15.44
C ARG A 63 5.30 -3.71 14.17
N GLN A 64 5.97 -4.69 13.57
CA GLN A 64 6.67 -4.52 12.30
C GLN A 64 5.68 -4.21 11.16
N ILE A 65 4.61 -5.01 11.04
CA ILE A 65 3.55 -4.80 10.04
C ILE A 65 2.95 -3.39 10.17
N MET A 66 2.57 -2.98 11.39
CA MET A 66 2.02 -1.63 11.63
C MET A 66 2.98 -0.51 11.25
N SER A 67 4.29 -0.71 11.44
CA SER A 67 5.32 0.26 11.04
C SER A 67 5.44 0.38 9.53
N LEU A 68 5.36 -0.74 8.82
CA LEU A 68 5.38 -0.79 7.36
C LEU A 68 4.09 -0.19 6.77
N ASP A 69 2.93 -0.49 7.35
CA ASP A 69 1.63 0.07 6.93
C ASP A 69 1.61 1.60 6.98
N LYS A 70 2.17 2.20 8.03
CA LYS A 70 2.31 3.66 8.12
C LYS A 70 3.12 4.23 6.95
N LYS A 71 4.18 3.54 6.52
CA LYS A 71 5.00 3.96 5.36
C LYS A 71 4.22 3.82 4.06
N ILE A 72 3.50 2.70 3.90
CA ILE A 72 2.65 2.43 2.73
C ILE A 72 1.58 3.51 2.58
N ILE A 73 0.87 3.85 3.67
CA ILE A 73 -0.17 4.89 3.68
C ILE A 73 0.41 6.24 3.26
N ALA A 74 1.54 6.66 3.84
CA ALA A 74 2.18 7.91 3.49
C ALA A 74 2.57 7.98 2.00
N MET A 75 3.04 6.87 1.42
CA MET A 75 3.35 6.78 -0.01
C MET A 75 2.10 6.86 -0.89
N ALA A 76 1.02 6.17 -0.51
CA ALA A 76 -0.26 6.22 -1.22
C ALA A 76 -0.86 7.64 -1.22
N GLU A 77 -0.80 8.33 -0.07
CA GLU A 77 -1.24 9.73 0.04
C GLU A 77 -0.40 10.67 -0.84
N ALA A 78 0.92 10.51 -0.83
CA ALA A 78 1.81 11.29 -1.70
C ALA A 78 1.51 11.04 -3.19
N GLY A 79 1.29 9.79 -3.59
CA GLY A 79 0.90 9.43 -4.95
C GLY A 79 -0.42 10.08 -5.38
N LYS A 80 -1.43 10.07 -4.51
CA LYS A 80 -2.71 10.75 -4.75
C LYS A 80 -2.54 12.25 -4.95
N LEU A 81 -1.72 12.91 -4.12
CA LEU A 81 -1.44 14.33 -4.25
C LEU A 81 -0.71 14.66 -5.56
N GLU A 82 0.20 13.80 -6.01
CA GLU A 82 0.91 13.95 -7.29
C GLU A 82 -0.06 13.90 -8.47
N ILE A 83 -0.99 12.95 -8.49
CA ILE A 83 -2.02 12.83 -9.54
C ILE A 83 -2.91 14.08 -9.58
N LEU A 84 -3.39 14.54 -8.41
CA LEU A 84 -4.20 15.75 -8.32
C LEU A 84 -3.46 17.01 -8.80
N LYS A 85 -2.14 17.08 -8.61
CA LYS A 85 -1.31 18.16 -9.14
C LYS A 85 -1.19 18.08 -10.67
N LYS A 86 -0.96 16.88 -11.22
CA LYS A 86 -0.88 16.67 -12.68
C LYS A 86 -2.19 17.03 -13.38
N MET A 87 -3.34 16.63 -12.82
CA MET A 87 -4.64 16.99 -13.37
C MET A 87 -4.87 18.51 -13.40
N ARG A 88 -4.55 19.22 -12.31
CA ARG A 88 -4.64 20.69 -12.27
C ARG A 88 -3.77 21.36 -13.34
N ASN A 89 -2.55 20.87 -13.53
CA ASN A 89 -1.65 21.40 -14.56
C ASN A 89 -2.17 21.16 -15.98
N LEU A 90 -2.77 19.99 -16.25
CA LEU A 90 -3.39 19.69 -17.54
C LEU A 90 -4.56 20.63 -17.84
N SER A 91 -5.46 20.85 -16.88
CA SER A 91 -6.58 21.79 -17.04
C SER A 91 -6.10 23.24 -17.24
N ALA A 92 -5.07 23.66 -16.52
CA ALA A 92 -4.47 24.98 -16.71
C ALA A 92 -3.85 25.14 -18.10
N GLY A 93 -3.19 24.08 -18.61
CA GLY A 93 -2.64 24.06 -19.97
C GLY A 93 -3.72 24.14 -21.05
N GLN A 94 -4.82 23.40 -20.89
CA GLN A 94 -5.98 23.47 -21.79
C GLN A 94 -6.55 24.89 -21.84
N ASN A 95 -6.81 25.49 -20.67
CA ASN A 95 -7.33 26.86 -20.59
C ASN A 95 -6.40 27.89 -21.26
N ALA A 96 -5.07 27.71 -21.14
CA ALA A 96 -4.11 28.59 -21.79
C ALA A 96 -4.16 28.45 -23.32
N VAL A 97 -4.22 27.22 -23.85
CA VAL A 97 -4.36 26.96 -25.29
C VAL A 97 -5.66 27.56 -25.83
N ASP A 98 -6.77 27.41 -25.11
CA ASP A 98 -8.06 27.99 -25.48
C ASP A 98 -8.01 29.53 -25.51
N ALA A 99 -7.33 30.15 -24.53
CA ALA A 99 -7.15 31.60 -24.52
C ALA A 99 -6.29 32.11 -25.69
N TYR A 100 -5.21 31.38 -26.03
CA TYR A 100 -4.37 31.72 -27.18
C TYR A 100 -5.13 31.61 -28.50
N THR A 101 -5.87 30.51 -28.72
CA THR A 101 -6.65 30.31 -29.95
C THR A 101 -7.80 31.31 -30.08
N ALA A 102 -8.47 31.67 -28.99
CA ALA A 102 -9.49 32.71 -28.98
C ALA A 102 -8.93 34.11 -29.29
N ASN A 103 -7.71 34.40 -28.85
CA ASN A 103 -7.08 35.71 -29.07
C ASN A 103 -6.35 35.82 -30.43
N SER A 104 -5.88 34.71 -31.01
CA SER A 104 -5.27 34.69 -32.35
C SER A 104 -6.29 34.65 -33.51
N SER A 105 -7.58 34.51 -33.20
CA SER A 105 -8.69 34.48 -34.16
C SER A 105 -9.46 35.81 -34.24
N ARG A 106 -8.92 36.87 -33.61
CA ARG A 106 -9.38 38.27 -33.70
C ARG A 106 -8.39 39.08 -34.52
#